data_AF-A0A919A0A6-F1
#
_entry.id   AF-A0A919A0A6-F1
#
_cell.length_a   1.000
_cell.length_b   1.000
_cell.length_c   1.000
_cell.angle_alpha   90.00
_cell.angle_beta   90.00
_cell.angle_gamma   90.00
#
_symmetry.space_group_name_H-M   'P 1'
#
loop_
_entity.id
_entity.type
_entity.pdbx_description
1 polymer ?
#
loop_
_entity_poly.entity_id
_entity_poly.type
_entity_poly.pdbx_seq_one_letter_code
_entity_poly.pdbx_strand_id
1 'polypeptide(L)'
;MGEAVFEMPVLGAVGPAQSEELVHFTSRGREPGPGVPPDIRAMTASERLDSILRGEVLRSSQPYGAERACLCFSESPPDHLAHLIADRQFEPYGIVVTREGVLDAGGGAVAYVPEDTYSLFRAAGLEHWAVRTGTDSTWMHEREWRVPVPDGPQTVGMQLGSLRAVLVGDPAWRPSRIGTGTWIHMQEGTPCHGCGDPFCEEYTVLPRLWLESEIWVWDEAARGVTRYPPGTLT
;
A
#
# COMPACT_ATOMS: atom_id res chain seq x y z
N MET A 1 53.66 -10.02 -27.49
CA MET A 1 52.86 -9.60 -26.31
C MET A 1 51.52 -9.14 -26.84
N GLY A 2 50.50 -9.98 -26.73
CA GLY A 2 49.14 -9.62 -27.16
C GLY A 2 48.45 -8.88 -26.03
N GLU A 3 47.98 -7.67 -26.30
CA GLU A 3 47.12 -6.93 -25.38
C GLU A 3 45.81 -7.72 -25.20
N ALA A 4 45.51 -8.08 -23.95
CA ALA A 4 44.20 -8.60 -23.60
C ALA A 4 43.21 -7.44 -23.68
N VAL A 5 42.33 -7.49 -24.67
CA VAL A 5 41.17 -6.60 -24.77
C VAL A 5 40.25 -6.95 -23.61
N PHE A 6 40.19 -6.07 -22.62
CA PHE A 6 39.20 -6.15 -21.55
C PHE A 6 37.85 -5.72 -22.13
N GLU A 7 37.00 -6.69 -22.49
CA GLU A 7 35.59 -6.40 -22.74
C GLU A 7 34.94 -6.02 -21.41
N MET A 8 34.64 -4.73 -21.25
CA MET A 8 33.72 -4.30 -20.20
C MET A 8 32.36 -4.93 -20.47
N PRO A 9 31.78 -5.69 -19.53
CA PRO A 9 30.42 -6.18 -19.70
C PRO A 9 29.48 -4.98 -19.84
N VAL A 10 28.89 -4.83 -21.02
CA VAL A 10 27.78 -3.90 -21.23
C VAL A 10 26.59 -4.50 -20.49
N LEU A 11 26.31 -4.00 -19.27
CA LEU A 11 24.98 -4.15 -18.69
C LEU A 11 24.00 -3.62 -19.76
N GLY A 12 23.07 -4.45 -20.23
CA GLY A 12 22.06 -3.99 -21.20
C GLY A 12 21.27 -2.78 -20.65
N ALA A 13 20.34 -2.23 -21.44
CA ALA A 13 19.46 -1.11 -21.02
C ALA A 13 18.65 -1.38 -19.72
N VAL A 14 18.74 -2.58 -19.17
CA VAL A 14 18.27 -3.01 -17.87
C VAL A 14 19.36 -2.77 -16.81
N GLY A 15 19.29 -1.59 -16.17
CA GLY A 15 19.93 -1.36 -14.87
C GLY A 15 19.33 -2.27 -13.79
N PRO A 16 19.80 -2.19 -12.52
CA PRO A 16 19.17 -2.93 -11.43
C PRO A 16 17.67 -2.60 -11.44
N ALA A 17 16.82 -3.63 -11.59
CA ALA A 17 15.38 -3.48 -11.63
C ALA A 17 14.93 -2.91 -10.27
N GLN A 18 14.77 -1.60 -10.21
CA GLN A 18 14.21 -0.90 -9.07
C GLN A 18 12.96 -0.12 -9.53
N SER A 19 11.82 -0.37 -8.90
CA SER A 19 10.55 0.29 -9.24
C SER A 19 10.35 1.57 -8.46
N GLU A 20 9.99 2.67 -9.12
CA GLU A 20 9.55 3.90 -8.43
C GLU A 20 8.23 3.70 -7.67
N GLU A 21 7.45 2.70 -8.08
CA GLU A 21 6.11 2.42 -7.58
C GLU A 21 6.19 1.31 -6.50
N LEU A 22 5.70 1.63 -5.29
CA LEU A 22 5.60 0.74 -4.15
C LEU A 22 4.14 0.53 -3.79
N VAL A 23 3.73 -0.72 -3.55
CA VAL A 23 2.32 -1.08 -3.32
C VAL A 23 2.12 -1.53 -1.88
N HIS A 24 1.19 -0.90 -1.17
CA HIS A 24 0.63 -1.45 0.05
C HIS A 24 -0.66 -2.20 -0.29
N PHE A 25 -0.58 -3.52 -0.33
CA PHE A 25 -1.76 -4.37 -0.49
C PHE A 25 -2.54 -4.47 0.80
N THR A 26 -3.87 -4.41 0.69
CA THR A 26 -4.75 -4.55 1.86
C THR A 26 -4.98 -6.00 2.26
N SER A 27 -4.66 -6.97 1.40
CA SER A 27 -4.68 -8.41 1.70
C SER A 27 -3.64 -9.16 0.87
N ARG A 28 -3.16 -10.30 1.38
CA ARG A 28 -2.17 -11.17 0.74
C ARG A 28 -2.68 -12.60 0.51
N GLY A 29 -4.01 -12.82 0.56
CA GLY A 29 -4.61 -14.16 0.42
C GLY A 29 -4.22 -15.16 1.52
N ARG A 30 -3.62 -14.69 2.61
CA ARG A 30 -3.19 -15.49 3.78
C ARG A 30 -3.60 -14.81 5.08
N GLU A 31 -3.53 -15.56 6.18
CA GLU A 31 -3.84 -15.01 7.49
C GLU A 31 -3.03 -13.73 7.79
N PRO A 32 -3.67 -12.67 8.32
CA PRO A 32 -2.97 -11.46 8.73
C PRO A 32 -1.91 -11.73 9.80
N GLY A 33 -0.86 -10.91 9.80
CA GLY A 33 0.22 -10.98 10.76
C GLY A 33 -0.26 -10.88 12.22
N PRO A 34 0.53 -11.40 13.18
CA PRO A 34 0.14 -11.47 14.58
C PRO A 34 -0.15 -10.09 15.20
N GLY A 35 0.48 -9.02 14.70
CA GLY A 35 0.28 -7.65 15.19
C GLY A 35 -0.84 -6.86 14.53
N VAL A 36 -1.67 -7.48 13.68
CA VAL A 36 -2.81 -6.78 13.03
C VAL A 36 -4.00 -6.67 13.99
N PRO A 37 -4.52 -5.46 14.27
CA PRO A 37 -5.66 -5.26 15.16
C PRO A 37 -6.92 -6.08 14.78
N PRO A 38 -7.75 -6.52 15.75
CA PRO A 38 -8.92 -7.36 15.47
C PRO A 38 -9.94 -6.74 14.49
N ASP A 39 -10.16 -5.43 14.59
CA ASP A 39 -11.05 -4.68 13.71
C ASP A 39 -10.53 -4.68 12.26
N ILE A 40 -9.21 -4.54 12.07
CA ILE A 40 -8.58 -4.61 10.75
C ILE A 40 -8.56 -6.05 10.21
N ARG A 41 -8.39 -7.05 11.08
CA ARG A 41 -8.41 -8.47 10.73
C ARG A 41 -9.78 -8.92 10.22
N ALA A 42 -10.87 -8.31 10.72
CA ALA A 42 -12.23 -8.61 10.31
C ALA A 42 -12.62 -8.03 8.94
N MET A 43 -11.86 -7.06 8.43
CA MET A 43 -12.11 -6.42 7.13
C MET A 43 -11.62 -7.28 5.97
N THR A 44 -12.43 -7.36 4.91
CA THR A 44 -11.99 -7.76 3.57
C THR A 44 -10.98 -6.76 2.99
N ALA A 45 -10.30 -7.13 1.90
CA ALA A 45 -9.32 -6.25 1.26
C ALA A 45 -9.94 -4.93 0.77
N SER A 46 -11.15 -4.98 0.20
CA SER A 46 -11.88 -3.80 -0.26
C SER A 46 -12.39 -2.92 0.89
N GLU A 47 -12.88 -3.51 1.98
CA GLU A 47 -13.32 -2.75 3.17
C GLU A 47 -12.13 -2.05 3.85
N ARG A 48 -10.97 -2.71 3.89
CA ARG A 48 -9.75 -2.09 4.40
C ARG A 48 -9.30 -0.93 3.51
N LEU A 49 -9.41 -1.07 2.19
CA LEU A 49 -9.11 0.02 1.26
C LEU A 49 -10.08 1.19 1.47
N ASP A 50 -11.39 0.92 1.60
CA ASP A 50 -12.40 1.95 1.90
C ASP A 50 -12.07 2.71 3.19
N SER A 51 -11.74 1.97 4.25
CA SER A 51 -11.33 2.54 5.54
C SER A 51 -10.11 3.46 5.41
N ILE A 52 -9.07 3.02 4.66
CA ILE A 52 -7.87 3.83 4.38
C ILE A 52 -8.23 5.10 3.62
N LEU A 53 -9.05 5.02 2.57
CA LEU A 53 -9.39 6.18 1.74
C LEU A 53 -10.27 7.19 2.49
N ARG A 54 -11.19 6.71 3.33
CA ARG A 54 -12.06 7.58 4.14
C ARG A 54 -11.35 8.23 5.31
N GLY A 55 -10.49 7.47 5.99
CA GLY A 55 -9.72 7.97 7.12
C GLY A 55 -8.48 8.74 6.69
N GLU A 56 -8.04 8.56 5.44
CA GLU A 56 -6.76 9.03 4.92
C GLU A 56 -5.57 8.61 5.80
N VAL A 57 -5.69 7.47 6.48
CA VAL A 57 -4.70 6.97 7.44
C VAL A 57 -4.33 5.54 7.10
N LEU A 58 -3.04 5.31 6.89
CA LEU A 58 -2.50 3.96 6.81
C LEU A 58 -2.04 3.49 8.19
N ARG A 59 -2.72 2.51 8.77
CA ARG A 59 -2.40 1.99 10.10
C ARG A 59 -1.24 1.00 10.04
N SER A 60 -0.26 1.17 10.91
CA SER A 60 0.87 0.24 11.03
C SER A 60 0.52 -0.99 11.84
N SER A 61 1.23 -2.07 11.58
CA SER A 61 1.20 -3.30 12.38
C SER A 61 2.62 -3.85 12.53
N GLN A 62 2.84 -4.73 13.51
CA GLN A 62 4.11 -5.45 13.59
C GLN A 62 4.24 -6.40 12.39
N PRO A 63 5.31 -6.28 11.59
CA PRO A 63 5.57 -7.24 10.54
C PRO A 63 6.07 -8.56 11.13
N TYR A 64 6.10 -9.62 10.33
CA TYR A 64 6.65 -10.89 10.78
C TYR A 64 8.14 -10.74 11.14
N GLY A 65 8.49 -11.19 12.35
CA GLY A 65 9.87 -11.21 12.82
C GLY A 65 10.35 -9.93 13.54
N ALA A 66 9.61 -8.82 13.48
CA ALA A 66 9.99 -7.58 14.13
C ALA A 66 8.97 -7.10 15.18
N GLU A 67 9.45 -6.47 16.25
CA GLU A 67 8.60 -5.98 17.33
C GLU A 67 8.11 -4.54 17.06
N ARG A 68 8.88 -3.75 16.30
CA ARG A 68 8.50 -2.40 15.91
C ARG A 68 7.43 -2.42 14.81
N ALA A 69 6.33 -1.71 15.03
CA ALA A 69 5.27 -1.54 14.05
C ALA A 69 5.76 -0.74 12.84
N CYS A 70 5.40 -1.21 11.64
CA CYS A 70 5.80 -0.61 10.38
C CYS A 70 4.61 -0.53 9.42
N LEU A 71 4.68 0.42 8.49
CA LEU A 71 3.92 0.36 7.25
C LEU A 71 4.77 -0.40 6.26
N CYS A 72 4.21 -1.46 5.66
CA CYS A 72 4.95 -2.34 4.78
C CYS A 72 4.45 -2.16 3.34
N PHE A 73 5.38 -2.06 2.40
CA PHE A 73 5.11 -1.93 0.98
C PHE A 73 5.89 -2.99 0.22
N SER A 74 5.37 -3.39 -0.94
CA SER A 74 6.04 -4.29 -1.86
C SER A 74 6.46 -3.51 -3.09
N GLU A 75 7.75 -3.52 -3.39
CA GLU A 75 8.28 -3.00 -4.63
C GLU A 75 7.86 -3.89 -5.80
N SER A 76 6.91 -3.40 -6.59
CA SER A 76 6.16 -4.24 -7.53
C SER A 76 6.14 -3.59 -8.92
N PRO A 77 7.23 -3.71 -9.70
CA PRO A 77 7.16 -3.41 -11.14
C PRO A 77 5.98 -4.16 -11.80
N PRO A 78 5.48 -3.74 -12.98
CA PRO A 78 4.27 -4.31 -13.58
C PRO A 78 4.21 -5.85 -13.62
N ASP A 79 5.28 -6.50 -14.09
CA ASP A 79 5.36 -7.96 -14.15
C ASP A 79 5.35 -8.61 -12.75
N HIS A 80 5.97 -7.96 -11.77
CA HIS A 80 5.99 -8.44 -10.40
C HIS A 80 4.62 -8.23 -9.71
N LEU A 81 3.97 -7.09 -9.92
CA LEU A 81 2.59 -6.85 -9.47
C LEU A 81 1.65 -7.94 -10.01
N ALA A 82 1.76 -8.26 -11.30
CA ALA A 82 1.00 -9.33 -11.92
C ALA A 82 1.27 -10.70 -11.29
N HIS A 83 2.53 -11.02 -11.00
CA HIS A 83 2.91 -12.24 -10.30
C HIS A 83 2.31 -12.32 -8.90
N LEU A 84 2.38 -11.23 -8.11
CA LEU A 84 1.83 -11.19 -6.76
C LEU A 84 0.32 -11.45 -6.75
N ILE A 85 -0.42 -10.79 -7.64
CA ILE A 85 -1.88 -10.93 -7.73
C ILE A 85 -2.26 -12.32 -8.27
N ALA A 86 -1.78 -12.67 -9.46
CA ALA A 86 -2.25 -13.85 -10.17
C ALA A 86 -1.70 -15.18 -9.62
N ASP A 87 -0.46 -15.19 -9.11
CA ASP A 87 0.21 -16.44 -8.73
C ASP A 87 0.44 -16.56 -7.21
N ARG A 88 0.46 -15.44 -6.48
CA ARG A 88 0.67 -15.40 -5.02
C ARG A 88 -0.59 -15.04 -4.22
N GLN A 89 -1.73 -14.95 -4.90
CA GLN A 89 -3.06 -14.75 -4.30
C GLN A 89 -3.20 -13.42 -3.53
N PHE A 90 -2.42 -12.41 -3.90
CA PHE A 90 -2.65 -11.07 -3.37
C PHE A 90 -3.97 -10.55 -3.94
N GLU A 91 -4.81 -10.00 -3.07
CA GLU A 91 -6.03 -9.38 -3.56
C GLU A 91 -5.67 -8.03 -4.19
N PRO A 92 -6.22 -7.70 -5.37
CA PRO A 92 -5.90 -6.48 -6.12
C PRO A 92 -6.53 -5.22 -5.50
N TYR A 93 -6.40 -5.03 -4.19
CA TYR A 93 -6.82 -3.84 -3.46
C TYR A 93 -5.63 -3.29 -2.68
N GLY A 94 -5.38 -1.99 -2.83
CA GLY A 94 -4.22 -1.36 -2.22
C GLY A 94 -4.06 0.10 -2.56
N ILE A 95 -3.02 0.69 -2.01
CA ILE A 95 -2.56 2.03 -2.38
C ILE A 95 -1.17 1.92 -2.99
N VAL A 96 -0.89 2.80 -3.94
CA VAL A 96 0.41 2.91 -4.60
C VAL A 96 1.03 4.24 -4.20
N VAL A 97 2.27 4.18 -3.72
CA VAL A 97 3.08 5.34 -3.34
C VAL A 97 4.37 5.36 -4.16
N THR A 98 5.04 6.51 -4.19
CA THR A 98 6.36 6.61 -4.81
C THR A 98 7.44 6.22 -3.81
N ARG A 99 8.57 5.74 -4.32
CA ARG A 99 9.77 5.49 -3.51
C ARG A 99 10.23 6.75 -2.78
N GLU A 100 10.24 7.89 -3.48
CA GLU A 100 10.52 9.20 -2.90
C GLU A 100 9.62 9.49 -1.69
N GLY A 101 8.30 9.31 -1.82
CA GLY A 101 7.36 9.53 -0.71
C GLY A 101 7.59 8.59 0.48
N VAL A 102 8.02 7.35 0.24
CA VAL A 102 8.41 6.42 1.33
C VAL A 102 9.70 6.87 2.01
N LEU A 103 10.70 7.34 1.25
CA LEU A 103 11.95 7.86 1.81
C LEU A 103 11.72 9.15 2.62
N ASP A 104 10.90 10.06 2.12
CA ASP A 104 10.52 11.30 2.81
C ASP A 104 9.77 11.03 4.13
N ALA A 105 9.03 9.92 4.19
CA ALA A 105 8.39 9.44 5.42
C ALA A 105 9.36 8.74 6.40
N GLY A 106 10.66 8.70 6.10
CA GLY A 106 11.67 8.00 6.90
C GLY A 106 11.69 6.48 6.69
N GLY A 107 11.07 6.00 5.62
CA GLY A 107 11.09 4.60 5.22
C GLY A 107 12.30 4.22 4.37
N GLY A 108 12.35 2.94 3.99
CA GLY A 108 13.44 2.40 3.20
C GLY A 108 13.26 0.93 2.82
N ALA A 109 14.17 0.42 2.00
CA ALA A 109 14.22 -0.98 1.63
C ALA A 109 14.66 -1.86 2.80
N VAL A 110 14.13 -3.08 2.86
CA VAL A 110 14.47 -4.08 3.86
C VAL A 110 15.59 -4.99 3.36
N ALA A 111 16.54 -5.32 4.23
CA ALA A 111 17.64 -6.23 3.93
C ALA A 111 17.23 -7.70 4.13
N TYR A 112 17.49 -8.54 3.15
CA TYR A 112 17.27 -9.99 3.24
C TYR A 112 18.57 -10.67 3.63
N VAL A 113 18.64 -11.22 4.84
CA VAL A 113 19.90 -11.64 5.45
C VAL A 113 19.83 -13.03 6.08
N PRO A 114 20.93 -13.81 6.09
CA PRO A 114 21.00 -15.08 6.83
C PRO A 114 20.74 -14.90 8.33
N GLU A 115 20.36 -15.98 9.03
CA GLU A 115 20.05 -15.98 10.47
C GLU A 115 21.13 -15.31 11.33
N ASP A 116 22.41 -15.64 11.12
CA ASP A 116 23.50 -15.08 11.93
C ASP A 116 23.58 -13.55 11.77
N THR A 117 23.32 -13.04 10.56
CA THR A 117 23.28 -11.59 10.30
C THR A 117 21.99 -10.97 10.84
N TYR A 118 20.86 -11.65 10.72
CA TYR A 118 19.59 -11.20 11.31
C TYR A 118 19.69 -11.02 12.82
N SER A 119 20.40 -11.92 13.50
CA SER A 119 20.67 -11.83 14.94
C SER A 119 21.44 -10.55 15.31
N LEU A 120 22.32 -10.06 14.43
CA LEU A 120 23.02 -8.77 14.63
C LEU A 120 22.06 -7.58 14.51
N PHE A 121 21.15 -7.59 13.52
CA PHE A 121 20.11 -6.56 13.41
C PHE A 121 19.24 -6.53 14.67
N ARG A 122 18.82 -7.70 15.15
CA ARG A 122 18.01 -7.82 16.37
C ARG A 122 18.74 -7.34 17.62
N ALA A 123 20.01 -7.70 17.78
CA ALA A 123 20.82 -7.22 18.90
C ALA A 123 20.98 -5.68 18.90
N ALA A 124 20.91 -5.06 17.72
CA ALA A 124 20.94 -3.61 17.56
C ALA A 124 19.56 -2.92 17.62
N GLY A 125 18.46 -3.67 17.80
CA GLY A 125 17.09 -3.12 17.74
C GLY A 125 16.68 -2.64 16.34
N LEU A 126 17.30 -3.19 15.29
CA LEU A 126 17.10 -2.86 13.88
C LEU A 126 16.40 -3.98 13.11
N GLU A 127 15.83 -4.98 13.78
CA GLU A 127 15.20 -6.13 13.11
C GLU A 127 14.06 -5.74 12.15
N HIS A 128 13.44 -4.57 12.36
CA HIS A 128 12.47 -4.00 11.42
C HIS A 128 13.09 -3.60 10.07
N TRP A 129 14.41 -3.46 9.93
CA TRP A 129 15.10 -3.24 8.66
C TRP A 129 15.60 -4.53 8.00
N ALA A 130 15.32 -5.69 8.59
CA ALA A 130 15.76 -6.96 8.06
C ALA A 130 14.64 -8.00 7.97
N VAL A 131 14.82 -8.93 7.05
CA VAL A 131 14.04 -10.16 6.93
C VAL A 131 15.00 -11.32 6.88
N ARG A 132 14.78 -12.31 7.75
CA ARG A 132 15.58 -13.53 7.78
C ARG A 132 15.35 -14.36 6.52
N THR A 133 16.44 -14.86 5.95
CA THR A 133 16.45 -15.84 4.86
C THR A 133 16.99 -17.19 5.33
N GLY A 134 16.31 -18.27 4.96
CA GLY A 134 16.72 -19.66 5.19
C GLY A 134 16.10 -20.60 4.14
N THR A 135 16.31 -21.90 4.28
CA THR A 135 15.80 -22.91 3.34
C THR A 135 14.28 -22.90 3.20
N ASP A 136 13.58 -22.43 4.23
CA ASP A 136 12.11 -22.45 4.30
C ASP A 136 11.48 -21.06 4.05
N SER A 137 12.28 -20.09 3.55
CA SER A 137 11.79 -18.73 3.30
C SER A 137 10.84 -18.65 2.11
N THR A 138 9.55 -18.53 2.38
CA THR A 138 8.49 -18.48 1.36
C THR A 138 8.18 -17.07 0.84
N TRP A 139 8.86 -16.05 1.35
CA TRP A 139 8.63 -14.61 1.08
C TRP A 139 9.70 -13.97 0.18
N MET A 140 10.64 -14.75 -0.35
CA MET A 140 11.74 -14.27 -1.22
C MET A 140 11.28 -13.71 -2.57
N HIS A 141 10.01 -13.90 -2.92
CA HIS A 141 9.41 -13.33 -4.11
C HIS A 141 9.11 -11.83 -3.94
N GLU A 142 8.93 -11.34 -2.71
CA GLU A 142 8.67 -9.92 -2.46
C GLU A 142 9.99 -9.15 -2.28
N ARG A 143 9.97 -7.86 -2.66
CA ARG A 143 10.94 -6.86 -2.22
C ARG A 143 10.26 -5.89 -1.27
N GLU A 144 10.51 -6.05 0.02
CA GLU A 144 9.82 -5.30 1.06
C GLU A 144 10.47 -3.94 1.33
N TRP A 145 9.62 -2.93 1.51
CA TRP A 145 9.95 -1.60 2.00
C TRP A 145 9.16 -1.32 3.26
N ARG A 146 9.76 -0.64 4.23
CA ARG A 146 9.11 -0.32 5.51
C ARG A 146 9.24 1.15 5.87
N VAL A 147 8.17 1.71 6.43
CA VAL A 147 8.20 2.98 7.17
C VAL A 147 8.00 2.64 8.65
N PRO A 148 9.04 2.71 9.50
CA PRO A 148 8.89 2.46 10.92
C PRO A 148 8.09 3.58 11.58
N VAL A 149 7.15 3.21 12.45
CA VAL A 149 6.38 4.19 13.21
C VAL A 149 7.14 4.52 14.51
N PRO A 150 7.24 5.80 14.93
CA PRO A 150 7.89 6.18 16.18
C PRO A 150 7.28 5.44 17.38
N ASP A 151 8.10 5.16 18.39
CA ASP A 151 7.65 4.50 19.60
C ASP A 151 6.60 5.38 20.32
N GLY A 152 5.40 4.85 20.53
CA GLY A 152 4.25 5.55 21.11
C GLY A 152 3.09 4.59 21.39
N PRO A 153 2.02 5.03 22.10
CA PRO A 153 0.88 4.18 22.39
C PRO A 153 0.32 3.57 21.10
N GLN A 154 0.09 2.25 21.14
CA GLN A 154 -0.18 1.38 20.01
C GLN A 154 -1.19 1.97 19.02
N THR A 155 -0.87 1.89 17.71
CA THR A 155 -1.62 2.39 16.54
C THR A 155 -1.53 3.89 16.22
N VAL A 156 -0.32 4.39 15.99
CA VAL A 156 -0.12 5.59 15.16
C VAL A 156 -0.10 5.15 13.69
N GLY A 157 -1.02 5.65 12.88
CA GLY A 157 -0.97 5.50 11.43
C GLY A 157 -0.26 6.68 10.78
N MET A 158 0.14 6.53 9.51
CA MET A 158 0.64 7.65 8.71
C MET A 158 -0.54 8.32 8.00
N GLN A 159 -0.64 9.64 8.17
CA GLN A 159 -1.56 10.45 7.38
C GLN A 159 -1.09 10.43 5.91
N LEU A 160 -2.01 10.12 5.01
CA LEU A 160 -1.75 10.07 3.59
C LEU A 160 -2.02 11.45 2.98
N GLY A 161 -0.95 12.17 2.64
CA GLY A 161 -1.06 13.46 1.95
C GLY A 161 -1.48 13.31 0.48
N SER A 162 -0.73 12.50 -0.26
CA SER A 162 -1.02 12.17 -1.66
C SER A 162 -0.69 10.69 -1.92
N LEU A 163 -1.33 10.12 -2.94
CA LEU A 163 -1.00 8.79 -3.45
C LEU A 163 -0.60 8.90 -4.91
N ARG A 164 0.23 7.97 -5.38
CA ARG A 164 0.47 7.81 -6.80
C ARG A 164 -0.78 7.26 -7.47
N ALA A 165 -1.36 6.21 -6.87
CA ALA A 165 -2.58 5.59 -7.35
C ALA A 165 -3.33 4.82 -6.24
N VAL A 166 -4.59 4.49 -6.54
CA VAL A 166 -5.39 3.49 -5.82
C VAL A 166 -5.52 2.25 -6.70
N LEU A 167 -5.19 1.08 -6.17
CA LEU A 167 -5.32 -0.21 -6.86
C LEU A 167 -6.65 -0.86 -6.49
N VAL A 168 -7.44 -1.25 -7.50
CA VAL A 168 -8.73 -1.93 -7.33
C VAL A 168 -8.87 -3.14 -8.25
N GLY A 169 -9.53 -4.18 -7.74
CA GLY A 169 -9.79 -5.43 -8.44
C GLY A 169 -11.02 -5.43 -9.32
N ASP A 170 -12.03 -4.68 -8.91
CA ASP A 170 -13.32 -4.60 -9.56
C ASP A 170 -13.49 -3.20 -10.18
N PRO A 171 -13.67 -3.09 -11.52
CA PRO A 171 -13.88 -1.80 -12.19
C PRO A 171 -15.14 -1.06 -11.72
N ALA A 172 -16.13 -1.78 -11.19
CA ALA A 172 -17.36 -1.21 -10.65
C ALA A 172 -17.23 -0.76 -9.18
N TRP A 173 -16.18 -1.17 -8.48
CA TRP A 173 -15.98 -0.83 -7.07
C TRP A 173 -15.75 0.68 -6.90
N ARG A 174 -16.39 1.26 -5.89
CA ARG A 174 -16.18 2.64 -5.46
C ARG A 174 -16.07 2.68 -3.93
N PRO A 175 -15.25 3.57 -3.36
CA PRO A 175 -15.24 3.78 -1.93
C PRO A 175 -16.56 4.40 -1.46
N SER A 176 -16.89 4.17 -0.20
CA SER A 176 -18.04 4.77 0.46
C SER A 176 -17.85 6.29 0.52
N ARG A 177 -18.94 7.02 0.28
CA ARG A 177 -18.94 8.48 0.34
C ARG A 177 -18.70 8.97 1.77
N ILE A 178 -18.06 10.13 1.90
CA ILE A 178 -17.82 10.82 3.17
C ILE A 178 -18.73 12.05 3.27
N GLY A 179 -19.24 12.31 4.47
CA GLY A 179 -19.98 13.53 4.76
C GLY A 179 -19.09 14.75 4.72
N THR A 180 -19.60 15.86 4.18
CA THR A 180 -18.88 17.14 4.15
C THR A 180 -19.15 18.00 5.37
N GLY A 181 -19.99 17.55 6.31
CA GLY A 181 -20.53 18.36 7.41
C GLY A 181 -21.55 19.40 6.94
N THR A 182 -21.83 19.50 5.64
CA THR A 182 -22.85 20.40 5.08
C THR A 182 -24.15 19.63 4.92
N TRP A 183 -25.25 20.16 5.44
CA TRP A 183 -26.58 19.58 5.26
C TRP A 183 -27.34 20.34 4.18
N ILE A 184 -28.05 19.64 3.31
CA ILE A 184 -28.81 20.24 2.21
C ILE A 184 -30.22 19.68 2.14
N HIS A 185 -31.18 20.50 1.73
CA HIS A 185 -32.53 20.06 1.44
C HIS A 185 -32.54 19.39 0.05
N MET A 186 -32.82 18.10 -0.01
CA MET A 186 -32.61 17.29 -1.22
C MET A 186 -33.45 17.70 -2.43
N GLN A 187 -34.57 18.39 -2.21
CA GLN A 187 -35.41 18.91 -3.32
C GLN A 187 -34.98 20.29 -3.82
N GLU A 188 -34.40 21.11 -2.94
CA GLU A 188 -34.13 22.52 -3.24
C GLU A 188 -32.64 22.81 -3.48
N GLY A 189 -31.76 21.92 -3.02
CA GLY A 189 -30.31 22.13 -3.04
C GLY A 189 -29.84 23.25 -2.10
N THR A 190 -30.70 23.72 -1.20
CA THR A 190 -30.42 24.81 -0.26
C THR A 190 -29.80 24.27 1.04
N PRO A 191 -28.86 24.99 1.68
CA PRO A 191 -28.30 24.58 2.96
C PRO A 191 -29.37 24.45 4.06
N CYS A 192 -29.31 23.36 4.82
CA CYS A 192 -30.09 23.16 6.04
C CYS A 192 -29.19 23.36 7.27
N HIS A 193 -29.74 23.88 8.36
CA HIS A 193 -29.02 24.03 9.64
C HIS A 193 -29.25 22.87 10.62
N GLY A 194 -29.74 21.74 10.11
CA GLY A 194 -29.97 20.52 10.89
C GLY A 194 -31.24 20.55 11.74
N CYS A 195 -31.79 19.34 11.88
CA CYS A 195 -32.83 18.85 12.79
C CYS A 195 -34.30 19.28 12.55
N GLY A 196 -35.03 18.39 11.86
CA GLY A 196 -36.51 18.32 11.88
C GLY A 196 -37.14 17.98 10.53
N ASP A 197 -36.49 18.39 9.44
CA ASP A 197 -36.99 18.18 8.08
C ASP A 197 -36.55 16.81 7.55
N PRO A 198 -37.48 15.90 7.18
CA PRO A 198 -37.14 14.60 6.62
C PRO A 198 -36.42 14.66 5.26
N PHE A 199 -36.38 15.83 4.61
CA PHE A 199 -35.69 16.03 3.33
C PHE A 199 -34.30 16.68 3.48
N CYS A 200 -33.85 16.99 4.70
CA CYS A 200 -32.48 17.45 4.93
C CYS A 200 -31.56 16.25 5.14
N GLU A 201 -30.61 16.05 4.23
CA GLU A 201 -29.57 15.02 4.32
C GLU A 201 -28.18 15.67 4.35
N GLU A 202 -27.20 14.98 4.93
CA GLU A 202 -25.81 15.40 4.83
C GLU A 202 -25.33 15.24 3.38
N TYR A 203 -24.76 16.31 2.81
CA TYR A 203 -24.10 16.25 1.52
C TYR A 203 -22.86 15.36 1.65
N THR A 204 -22.78 14.35 0.78
CA THR A 204 -21.66 13.42 0.76
C THR A 204 -20.90 13.49 -0.56
N VAL A 205 -19.60 13.26 -0.50
CA VAL A 205 -18.67 13.25 -1.66
C VAL A 205 -17.82 11.99 -1.63
N LEU A 206 -17.20 11.64 -2.76
CA LEU A 206 -16.17 10.60 -2.75
C LEU A 206 -14.93 11.08 -1.97
N PRO A 207 -14.16 10.17 -1.34
CA PRO A 207 -12.95 10.55 -0.63
C PRO A 207 -11.96 11.29 -1.53
N ARG A 208 -11.28 12.29 -0.97
CA ARG A 208 -10.32 13.13 -1.70
C ARG A 208 -9.23 12.30 -2.40
N LEU A 209 -8.65 11.33 -1.69
CA LEU A 209 -7.61 10.46 -2.26
C LEU A 209 -8.09 9.63 -3.47
N TRP A 210 -9.39 9.34 -3.59
CA TRP A 210 -9.96 8.72 -4.79
C TRP A 210 -10.04 9.70 -5.96
N LEU A 211 -10.39 10.96 -5.68
CA LEU A 211 -10.56 12.01 -6.69
C LEU A 211 -9.22 12.52 -7.22
N GLU A 212 -8.19 12.56 -6.37
CA GLU A 212 -6.90 13.21 -6.66
C GLU A 212 -5.81 12.23 -7.14
N SER A 213 -6.02 10.92 -7.03
CA SER A 213 -5.02 9.90 -7.41
C SER A 213 -5.39 9.21 -8.72
N GLU A 214 -4.40 8.63 -9.42
CA GLU A 214 -4.72 7.68 -10.49
C GLU A 214 -5.51 6.50 -9.91
N ILE A 215 -6.39 5.89 -10.71
CA ILE A 215 -7.02 4.63 -10.35
C ILE A 215 -6.46 3.55 -11.26
N TRP A 216 -5.87 2.53 -10.65
CA TRP A 216 -5.36 1.36 -11.36
C TRP A 216 -6.34 0.22 -11.16
N VAL A 217 -6.96 -0.20 -12.27
CA VAL A 217 -7.89 -1.32 -12.27
C VAL A 217 -7.15 -2.55 -12.76
N TRP A 218 -7.10 -3.59 -11.94
CA TRP A 218 -6.55 -4.88 -12.32
C TRP A 218 -7.40 -5.53 -13.43
N ASP A 219 -6.74 -5.97 -14.49
CA ASP A 219 -7.31 -6.75 -15.59
C ASP A 219 -6.75 -8.17 -15.51
N GLU A 220 -7.60 -9.11 -15.10
CA GLU A 220 -7.24 -10.51 -14.96
C GLU A 220 -6.86 -11.15 -16.30
N ALA A 221 -7.55 -10.79 -17.38
CA ALA A 221 -7.30 -11.37 -18.70
C ALA A 221 -5.97 -10.87 -19.28
N ALA A 222 -5.65 -9.60 -19.09
CA ALA A 222 -4.38 -9.01 -19.52
C ALA A 222 -3.22 -9.27 -18.54
N ARG A 223 -3.51 -9.78 -17.33
CA ARG A 223 -2.57 -9.88 -16.20
C ARG A 223 -1.81 -8.56 -15.98
N GLY A 224 -2.54 -7.45 -15.96
CA GLY A 224 -1.97 -6.11 -15.88
C GLY A 224 -2.93 -5.10 -15.26
N VAL A 225 -2.56 -3.82 -15.31
CA VAL A 225 -3.42 -2.73 -14.80
C VAL A 225 -3.78 -1.76 -15.92
N THR A 226 -5.07 -1.42 -15.99
CA THR A 226 -5.54 -0.26 -16.75
C THR A 226 -5.48 0.96 -15.84
N ARG A 227 -4.79 2.01 -16.28
CA ARG A 227 -4.58 3.24 -15.50
C ARG A 227 -5.57 4.32 -15.94
N TYR A 228 -6.31 4.87 -14.98
CA TYR A 228 -7.25 5.97 -15.17
C TYR A 228 -6.70 7.24 -14.50
N PRO A 229 -6.70 8.39 -15.19
CA PRO A 229 -6.32 9.66 -14.57
C PRO A 229 -7.24 10.03 -13.38
N PRO A 230 -6.76 10.88 -12.45
CA PRO A 230 -7.58 11.43 -11.37
C PRO A 230 -8.91 12.00 -11.87
N GLY A 231 -9.99 11.76 -11.11
CA GLY A 231 -11.34 12.24 -11.44
C GLY A 231 -12.04 11.53 -12.61
N THR A 232 -11.44 10.50 -13.22
CA THR A 232 -12.09 9.78 -14.33
C THR A 232 -13.21 8.84 -13.86
N LEU A 233 -13.07 8.26 -12.65
CA LEU A 233 -13.98 7.25 -12.11
C LEU A 233 -14.82 7.79 -10.93
N THR A 234 -15.50 8.92 -11.13
CA THR A 234 -16.38 9.56 -10.13
C THR A 234 -17.79 9.01 -10.09
#